data_AF-A0A558C6K8-F1
#
_entry.id   AF-A0A558C6K8-F1
#
_cell.length_a   1.000
_cell.length_b   1.000
_cell.length_c   1.000
_cell.angle_alpha   90.00
_cell.angle_beta   90.00
_cell.angle_gamma   90.00
#
_symmetry.space_group_name_H-M   'P 1'
#
loop_
_entity.id
_entity.type
_entity.pdbx_description
1 polymer ?
#
loop_
_entity_poly.entity_id
_entity_poly.type
_entity_poly.pdbx_seq_one_letter_code
_entity_poly.pdbx_strand_id
1 'polypeptide(L)'
;MCRSGPVPDAAETDPAGLSSAEDLDEDRLRLDPLEEGVEPPERYAHSDRYGTTPNEVYEGEPLDERLRQEQPDVRPDPVPDRPVAVTPAEELDETIDDRPEEAETLVPEEPAVEGRVPSVEEDQNADKPGGSVAEGLRTPPGEPHDLA
;
A
#
# COMPACT_ATOMS: atom_id res chain seq x y z
N MET A 1 -42.46 -0.09 50.56
CA MET A 1 -41.56 -1.17 51.00
C MET A 1 -40.14 -0.69 50.74
N CYS A 2 -39.39 -0.35 51.79
CA CYS A 2 -37.99 0.06 51.67
C CYS A 2 -37.16 -1.17 51.32
N ARG A 3 -36.42 -1.14 50.20
CA ARG A 3 -35.44 -2.19 49.87
C ARG A 3 -34.26 -2.01 50.83
N SER A 4 -34.00 -3.02 51.65
CA SER A 4 -32.75 -3.10 52.41
C SER A 4 -31.62 -3.38 51.41
N GLY A 5 -30.62 -2.51 51.34
CA GLY A 5 -29.39 -2.78 50.61
C GLY A 5 -28.60 -3.93 51.23
N PRO A 6 -27.57 -4.47 50.54
CA PRO A 6 -26.68 -5.45 51.13
C PRO A 6 -26.06 -4.89 52.41
N VAL A 7 -25.99 -5.72 53.45
CA VAL A 7 -25.36 -5.37 54.72
C VAL A 7 -23.84 -5.37 54.48
N PRO A 8 -23.11 -4.31 54.88
CA PRO A 8 -21.66 -4.27 54.71
C PRO A 8 -21.02 -5.44 55.45
N ASP A 9 -20.03 -6.07 54.82
CA ASP A 9 -19.31 -7.19 55.43
C ASP A 9 -18.34 -6.68 56.51
N ALA A 10 -17.84 -7.57 57.36
CA ALA A 10 -16.96 -7.24 58.48
C ALA A 10 -15.71 -6.45 58.03
N ALA A 11 -15.18 -6.74 56.83
CA ALA A 11 -14.04 -6.03 56.26
C ALA A 11 -14.32 -4.52 55.99
N GLU A 12 -15.58 -4.14 55.77
CA GLU A 12 -15.98 -2.76 55.50
C GLU A 12 -16.29 -1.96 56.78
N THR A 13 -16.35 -2.63 57.94
CA THR A 13 -16.69 -2.00 59.23
C THR A 13 -15.58 -2.12 60.27
N ASP A 14 -14.64 -3.06 60.09
CA ASP A 14 -13.49 -3.24 60.98
C ASP A 14 -12.42 -2.15 60.73
N PRO A 15 -12.04 -1.35 61.75
CA PRO A 15 -11.03 -0.31 61.59
C PRO A 15 -9.66 -0.84 61.15
N ALA A 16 -9.29 -2.07 61.53
CA ALA A 16 -8.02 -2.66 61.10
C ALA A 16 -8.06 -3.05 59.61
N GLY A 17 -9.17 -3.60 59.13
CA GLY A 17 -9.43 -3.85 57.71
C GLY A 17 -9.44 -2.57 56.86
N LEU A 18 -10.12 -1.52 57.34
CA LEU A 18 -10.15 -0.22 56.67
C LEU A 18 -8.76 0.42 56.57
N SER A 19 -7.97 0.38 57.65
CA SER A 19 -6.59 0.88 57.64
C SER A 19 -5.71 0.14 56.64
N SER A 20 -5.89 -1.19 56.54
CA SER A 20 -5.11 -2.02 55.61
C SER A 20 -5.51 -1.78 54.15
N ALA A 21 -6.78 -1.48 53.90
CA ALA A 21 -7.26 -1.16 52.56
C ALA A 21 -6.74 0.20 52.08
N GLU A 22 -6.72 1.22 52.95
CA GLU A 22 -6.08 2.50 52.61
C GLU A 22 -4.56 2.35 52.46
N ASP A 23 -3.88 1.47 53.21
CA ASP A 23 -2.44 1.28 53.01
C ASP A 23 -2.03 0.75 51.62
N LEU A 24 -3.00 0.24 50.85
CA LEU A 24 -2.82 -0.25 49.48
C LEU A 24 -3.33 0.72 48.41
N ASP A 25 -3.77 1.93 48.78
CA ASP A 25 -4.16 2.95 47.80
C ASP A 25 -2.95 3.51 47.03
N GLU A 26 -3.19 4.00 45.81
CA GLU A 26 -2.13 4.49 44.93
C GLU A 26 -1.35 5.66 45.56
N ASP A 27 -2.06 6.51 46.31
CA ASP A 27 -1.52 7.68 47.01
C ASP A 27 -0.48 7.29 48.09
N ARG A 28 -0.75 6.25 48.91
CA ARG A 28 0.25 5.75 49.89
C ARG A 28 1.33 4.90 49.27
N LEU A 29 0.98 4.06 48.29
CA LEU A 29 1.96 3.23 47.58
C LEU A 29 2.91 4.10 46.74
N ARG A 30 2.57 5.37 46.51
CA ARG A 30 3.32 6.32 45.68
C ARG A 30 3.59 5.75 44.29
N LEU A 31 2.62 4.98 43.80
CA LEU A 31 2.62 4.46 42.45
C LEU A 31 1.70 5.37 41.66
N ASP A 32 2.25 6.24 40.82
CA ASP A 32 1.43 6.91 39.81
C ASP A 32 1.26 5.92 38.64
N PRO A 33 0.01 5.51 38.30
CA PRO A 33 -0.23 4.67 37.12
C PRO A 33 0.32 5.28 35.81
N LEU A 34 0.57 6.59 35.79
CA LEU A 34 1.22 7.30 34.69
C LEU A 34 2.75 7.33 34.76
N GLU A 35 3.36 7.03 35.91
CA GLU A 35 4.82 6.99 36.07
C GLU A 35 5.44 5.76 35.42
N GLU A 36 4.76 4.60 35.46
CA GLU A 36 5.13 3.44 34.65
C GLU A 36 4.78 3.65 33.17
N GLY A 37 3.75 4.44 32.90
CA GLY A 37 3.24 4.71 31.56
C GLY A 37 2.52 3.48 30.98
N VAL A 38 1.38 3.69 30.33
CA VAL A 38 0.77 2.63 29.52
C VAL A 38 1.62 2.51 28.25
N GLU A 39 2.41 1.44 28.15
CA GLU A 39 3.14 1.15 26.92
C GLU A 39 2.12 0.81 25.82
N PRO A 40 2.02 1.63 24.76
CA PRO A 40 1.14 1.30 23.65
C PRO A 40 1.65 0.02 22.99
N PRO A 41 0.77 -0.74 22.31
CA PRO A 41 1.18 -1.95 21.62
C PRO A 41 2.37 -1.68 20.70
N GLU A 42 3.43 -2.49 20.78
CA GLU A 42 4.66 -2.38 19.98
C GLU A 42 4.40 -2.37 18.45
N ARG A 43 3.18 -2.75 18.05
CA ARG A 43 2.77 -2.92 16.67
C ARG A 43 1.41 -2.27 16.43
N TYR A 44 1.37 -0.95 16.53
CA TYR A 44 0.26 -0.22 15.92
C TYR A 44 0.17 -0.64 14.44
N ALA A 45 -0.80 -1.50 14.12
CA ALA A 45 -1.13 -1.82 12.74
C ALA A 45 -1.82 -0.58 12.19
N HIS A 46 -1.03 0.26 11.53
CA HIS A 46 -1.42 1.62 11.19
C HIS A 46 -2.60 1.70 10.21
N SER A 47 -3.07 0.58 9.68
CA SER A 47 -4.16 0.57 8.72
C SER A 47 -4.89 -0.77 8.71
N ASP A 48 -6.20 -0.74 8.91
CA ASP A 48 -7.12 -1.86 8.61
C ASP A 48 -7.65 -1.78 7.16
N ARG A 49 -6.98 -1.02 6.27
CA ARG A 49 -7.39 -0.86 4.86
C ARG A 49 -6.86 -2.02 3.99
N TYR A 50 -6.63 -1.76 2.72
CA TYR A 50 -6.10 -2.74 1.77
C TYR A 50 -4.62 -3.06 2.02
N GLY A 51 -4.24 -4.29 1.68
CA GLY A 51 -2.86 -4.76 1.74
C GLY A 51 -2.48 -5.39 3.09
N THR A 52 -3.48 -5.77 3.89
CA THR A 52 -3.27 -6.44 5.19
C THR A 52 -3.12 -7.95 5.02
N THR A 53 -3.70 -8.51 3.95
CA THR A 53 -3.58 -9.94 3.63
C THR A 53 -2.71 -10.17 2.38
N PRO A 54 -2.04 -11.34 2.26
CA PRO A 54 -1.26 -11.64 1.07
C PRO A 54 -2.07 -11.53 -0.23
N ASN A 55 -3.34 -11.95 -0.21
CA ASN A 55 -4.18 -11.88 -1.41
C ASN A 55 -4.45 -10.42 -1.84
N GLU A 56 -4.74 -9.54 -0.89
CA GLU A 56 -4.93 -8.11 -1.18
C GLU A 56 -3.66 -7.45 -1.72
N VAL A 57 -2.47 -7.90 -1.30
CA VAL A 57 -1.21 -7.40 -1.85
C VAL A 57 -1.04 -7.83 -3.31
N TYR A 58 -1.46 -9.05 -3.67
CA TYR A 58 -1.42 -9.54 -5.04
C TYR A 58 -2.46 -8.87 -5.95
N GLU A 59 -3.69 -8.74 -5.47
CA GLU A 59 -4.81 -8.16 -6.23
C GLU A 59 -4.73 -6.63 -6.26
N GLY A 60 -4.21 -6.02 -5.19
CA GLY A 60 -4.24 -4.58 -4.98
C GLY A 60 -5.64 -4.04 -4.68
N GLU A 61 -5.70 -2.76 -4.34
CA GLU A 61 -6.97 -2.04 -4.22
C GLU A 61 -7.52 -1.70 -5.62
N PRO A 62 -8.84 -1.86 -5.87
CA PRO A 62 -9.43 -1.51 -7.16
C PRO A 62 -9.24 -0.02 -7.48
N LEU A 63 -8.94 0.27 -8.74
CA LEU A 63 -8.63 1.62 -9.22
C LEU A 63 -9.76 2.63 -8.90
N ASP A 64 -11.02 2.23 -9.03
CA ASP A 64 -12.17 3.08 -8.72
C ASP A 64 -12.26 3.49 -7.25
N GLU A 65 -11.78 2.66 -6.33
CA GLU A 65 -11.73 3.01 -4.89
C GLU A 65 -10.56 3.96 -4.61
N ARG A 66 -9.40 3.74 -5.26
CA ARG A 66 -8.26 4.65 -5.17
C ARG A 66 -8.61 6.05 -5.69
N LEU A 67 -9.26 6.14 -6.84
CA LEU A 67 -9.69 7.41 -7.44
C LEU A 67 -10.72 8.15 -6.59
N ARG A 68 -11.60 7.43 -5.89
CA ARG A 68 -12.59 8.06 -4.99
C ARG A 68 -11.95 8.66 -3.74
N GLN A 69 -10.81 8.13 -3.30
CA GLN A 69 -10.07 8.65 -2.16
C GLN A 69 -9.21 9.87 -2.52
N GLU A 70 -8.85 10.01 -3.79
CA GLU A 70 -8.03 11.12 -4.28
C GLU A 70 -8.81 12.44 -4.25
N GLN A 71 -8.20 13.47 -3.67
CA GLN A 71 -8.70 14.84 -3.73
C GLN A 71 -7.74 15.66 -4.59
N PRO A 72 -8.21 16.31 -5.68
CA PRO A 72 -7.35 17.13 -6.50
C PRO A 72 -6.93 18.41 -5.75
N ASP A 73 -5.62 18.65 -5.69
CA ASP A 73 -5.04 19.83 -5.03
C ASP A 73 -5.29 21.13 -5.80
N VAL A 74 -5.54 21.00 -7.11
CA VAL A 74 -5.81 22.12 -8.01
C VAL A 74 -7.21 22.00 -8.59
N ARG A 75 -7.84 23.15 -8.83
CA ARG A 75 -9.11 23.16 -9.57
C ARG A 75 -8.81 22.90 -11.04
N PRO A 76 -9.49 21.94 -11.68
CA PRO A 76 -9.33 21.75 -13.12
C PRO A 76 -9.80 23.00 -13.85
N ASP A 77 -9.10 23.35 -14.92
CA ASP A 77 -9.52 24.43 -15.80
C ASP A 77 -10.85 24.10 -16.47
N PRO A 78 -11.66 25.13 -16.79
CA PRO A 78 -12.92 24.92 -17.50
C PRO A 78 -12.64 24.27 -18.86
N VAL A 79 -13.25 23.11 -19.10
CA VAL A 79 -13.19 22.44 -20.40
C VAL A 79 -13.97 23.28 -21.41
N PRO A 80 -13.37 23.70 -22.54
CA PRO A 80 -14.06 24.48 -23.57
C PRO A 80 -15.15 23.66 -24.26
N ASP A 81 -16.25 24.31 -24.66
CA ASP A 81 -17.39 23.68 -25.35
C ASP A 81 -17.00 23.02 -26.69
N ARG A 82 -15.92 23.50 -27.30
CA ARG A 82 -15.35 22.97 -28.54
C ARG A 82 -13.93 22.48 -28.27
N PRO A 83 -13.56 21.26 -28.73
CA PRO A 83 -12.20 20.78 -28.57
C PRO A 83 -11.20 21.64 -29.34
N VAL A 84 -10.03 21.87 -28.75
CA VAL A 84 -8.96 22.71 -29.33
C VAL A 84 -8.54 22.20 -30.72
N ALA A 85 -8.52 20.87 -30.91
CA ALA A 85 -8.13 20.22 -32.16
C ALA A 85 -8.98 20.60 -33.40
N VAL A 86 -10.18 21.15 -33.21
CA VAL A 86 -11.07 21.58 -34.31
C VAL A 86 -11.32 23.09 -34.31
N THR A 87 -10.63 23.83 -33.44
CA THR A 87 -10.77 25.29 -33.35
C THR A 87 -9.86 25.95 -34.41
N PRO A 88 -10.38 26.89 -35.22
CA PRO A 88 -9.57 27.59 -36.22
C PRO A 88 -8.40 28.36 -35.59
N ALA A 89 -7.27 28.44 -36.32
CA ALA A 89 -6.04 29.06 -35.80
C ALA A 89 -6.19 30.55 -35.44
N GLU A 90 -7.19 31.24 -35.99
CA GLU A 90 -7.46 32.64 -35.72
C GLU A 90 -8.26 32.89 -34.42
N GLU A 91 -8.96 31.87 -33.91
CA GLU A 91 -9.75 31.91 -32.66
C GLU A 91 -8.95 31.42 -31.44
N LEU A 92 -7.72 31.01 -31.71
CA LEU A 92 -6.78 30.36 -30.84
C LEU A 92 -5.86 31.44 -30.23
N ASP A 93 -5.72 31.49 -28.90
CA ASP A 93 -4.90 32.51 -28.22
C ASP A 93 -3.41 32.11 -28.12
N GLU A 94 -2.56 33.00 -27.61
CA GLU A 94 -1.11 32.74 -27.51
C GLU A 94 -0.74 31.64 -26.49
N THR A 95 -1.69 31.13 -25.68
CA THR A 95 -1.44 30.05 -24.70
C THR A 95 -1.47 28.65 -25.33
N ILE A 96 -1.53 28.55 -26.66
CA ILE A 96 -1.49 27.25 -27.36
C ILE A 96 -0.08 26.69 -27.44
N ASP A 97 0.91 27.58 -27.49
CA ASP A 97 2.32 27.21 -27.38
C ASP A 97 2.74 26.96 -25.93
N ASP A 98 1.93 27.40 -24.94
CA ASP A 98 2.01 26.87 -23.58
C ASP A 98 1.50 25.43 -23.63
N ARG A 99 2.41 24.48 -23.90
CA ARG A 99 2.13 23.08 -23.61
C ARG A 99 1.63 23.03 -22.17
N PRO A 100 0.47 22.38 -21.89
CA PRO A 100 0.22 22.01 -20.51
C PRO A 100 1.47 21.29 -20.05
N GLU A 101 2.07 21.71 -18.93
CA GLU A 101 3.25 21.06 -18.34
C GLU A 101 3.04 19.56 -18.51
N GLU A 102 3.76 18.97 -19.48
CA GLU A 102 3.52 17.59 -19.86
C GLU A 102 3.76 16.85 -18.57
N ALA A 103 2.72 16.25 -17.98
CA ALA A 103 2.85 15.49 -16.75
C ALA A 103 4.02 14.56 -17.01
N GLU A 104 5.17 14.85 -16.38
CA GLU A 104 6.45 14.31 -16.82
C GLU A 104 6.25 12.82 -16.89
N THR A 105 6.19 12.29 -18.12
CA THR A 105 6.19 10.85 -18.28
C THR A 105 7.61 10.50 -17.89
N LEU A 106 7.78 10.19 -16.61
CA LEU A 106 8.97 9.60 -16.03
C LEU A 106 9.12 8.24 -16.71
N VAL A 107 9.55 8.25 -17.96
CA VAL A 107 10.24 7.12 -18.55
C VAL A 107 11.44 6.96 -17.63
N PRO A 108 11.54 5.88 -16.83
CA PRO A 108 12.74 5.66 -16.04
C PRO A 108 13.91 5.76 -17.01
N GLU A 109 14.89 6.59 -16.69
CA GLU A 109 16.08 6.73 -17.52
C GLU A 109 16.74 5.36 -17.60
N GLU A 110 16.47 4.65 -18.70
CA GLU A 110 17.23 3.48 -19.08
C GLU A 110 18.69 3.97 -19.14
N PRO A 111 19.62 3.36 -18.39
CA PRO A 111 21.00 3.82 -18.42
C PRO A 111 21.47 3.75 -19.87
N ALA A 112 21.93 4.90 -20.39
CA ALA A 112 22.53 4.98 -21.71
C ALA A 112 23.71 4.00 -21.78
N VAL A 113 23.46 2.82 -22.37
CA VAL A 113 24.51 1.88 -22.69
C VAL A 113 25.24 2.46 -23.89
N GLU A 114 26.19 3.35 -23.63
CA GLU A 114 27.21 3.74 -24.61
C GLU A 114 28.12 2.54 -24.88
N GLY A 115 27.65 1.71 -25.79
CA GLY A 115 28.39 0.60 -26.33
C GLY A 115 27.66 0.17 -27.58
N ARG A 116 28.27 0.45 -28.74
CA ARG A 116 27.88 -0.17 -30.01
C ARG A 116 27.75 -1.66 -29.79
N VAL A 117 26.52 -2.15 -29.63
CA VAL A 117 26.24 -3.58 -29.76
C VAL A 117 26.62 -3.94 -31.20
N PRO A 118 27.41 -5.01 -31.43
CA PRO A 118 27.55 -5.51 -32.79
C PRO A 118 26.13 -5.78 -33.29
N SER A 119 25.81 -5.26 -34.47
CA SER A 119 24.53 -5.47 -35.13
C SER A 119 24.18 -6.95 -35.01
N VAL A 120 23.13 -7.24 -34.24
CA VAL A 120 22.58 -8.58 -34.13
C VAL A 120 22.23 -8.98 -35.55
N GLU A 121 22.89 -10.01 -36.06
CA GLU A 121 22.57 -10.58 -37.37
C GLU A 121 21.06 -10.80 -37.45
N GLU A 122 20.47 -10.42 -38.57
CA GLU A 122 19.04 -10.24 -38.86
C GLU A 122 18.21 -11.54 -38.79
N ASP A 123 18.68 -12.56 -38.07
CA ASP A 123 18.09 -13.91 -37.97
C ASP A 123 17.79 -14.35 -36.52
N GLN A 124 17.89 -13.45 -35.54
CA GLN A 124 17.38 -13.68 -34.17
C GLN A 124 15.92 -13.23 -34.02
N ASN A 125 15.05 -13.71 -34.91
CA ASN A 125 13.62 -13.51 -34.78
C ASN A 125 13.13 -14.13 -33.46
N ALA A 126 12.26 -13.39 -32.76
CA ALA A 126 11.70 -13.66 -31.43
C ALA A 126 10.87 -14.96 -31.30
N ASP A 127 10.89 -15.84 -32.31
CA ASP A 127 10.16 -17.11 -32.35
C ASP A 127 10.86 -18.25 -31.61
N LYS A 128 12.06 -18.01 -31.06
CA LYS A 128 12.78 -19.00 -30.23
C LYS A 128 12.80 -18.57 -28.76
N PRO A 129 11.85 -19.02 -27.94
CA PRO A 129 11.94 -18.83 -26.50
C PRO A 129 13.08 -19.70 -25.92
N GLY A 130 14.13 -19.01 -25.45
CA GLY A 130 14.89 -19.28 -24.22
C GLY A 130 15.44 -20.69 -23.96
N GLY A 131 16.75 -20.84 -24.20
CA GLY A 131 17.68 -21.60 -23.35
C GLY A 131 17.63 -23.13 -23.36
N SER A 132 18.72 -23.75 -22.90
CA SER A 132 18.99 -25.20 -22.91
C SER A 132 17.93 -26.05 -22.19
N VAL A 133 17.15 -25.43 -21.29
CA VAL A 133 16.05 -26.09 -20.56
C VAL A 133 14.84 -26.32 -21.48
N ALA A 134 14.53 -25.38 -22.38
CA ALA A 134 13.44 -25.55 -23.34
C ALA A 134 13.76 -26.59 -24.43
N GLU A 135 15.04 -26.74 -24.79
CA GLU A 135 15.54 -27.79 -25.71
C GLU A 135 15.23 -29.19 -25.18
N GLY A 136 15.49 -29.44 -23.89
CA GLY A 136 15.26 -30.74 -23.25
C GLY A 136 13.79 -31.14 -23.14
N LEU A 137 12.87 -30.18 -23.19
CA LEU A 137 11.43 -30.43 -23.20
C LEU A 137 10.87 -30.67 -24.61
N ARG A 138 11.57 -30.19 -25.66
CA ARG A 138 11.11 -30.32 -27.06
C ARG A 138 11.58 -31.60 -27.73
N THR A 139 12.72 -32.15 -27.33
CA THR A 139 13.22 -33.43 -27.85
C THR A 139 12.52 -34.60 -27.16
N PRO A 140 11.68 -35.39 -27.85
CA PRO A 140 11.13 -36.61 -27.26
C PRO A 140 12.26 -37.59 -26.97
N PRO A 141 12.15 -38.43 -25.92
CA PRO A 141 13.15 -39.47 -25.67
C PRO A 141 13.24 -40.37 -26.91
N GLY A 142 14.43 -40.44 -27.52
CA GLY A 142 14.64 -41.19 -28.74
C GLY A 142 14.30 -42.66 -28.53
N GLU A 143 13.37 -43.19 -29.34
CA GLU A 143 13.24 -44.64 -29.48
C GLU A 143 14.51 -45.19 -30.12
N PRO A 144 15.04 -46.33 -29.65
CA PRO A 144 16.18 -46.97 -30.29
C PRO A 144 15.72 -47.46 -31.67
N HIS A 145 16.16 -46.80 -32.73
CA HIS A 145 16.12 -47.35 -34.07
C HIS A 145 17.09 -48.54 -34.12
N ASP A 146 16.57 -49.75 -33.89
CA ASP A 146 17.28 -50.97 -34.23
C ASP A 146 17.44 -51.06 -35.75
N LEU A 147 18.69 -51.18 -36.17
CA LEU A 147 19.15 -51.44 -37.52
C LEU A 147 18.78 -52.88 -37.92
N ALA A 148 18.00 -53.04 -38.99
CA ALA A 148 18.06 -54.21 -39.88
C ALA A 148 17.40 -53.90 -41.24
#